data_AF-A0A2C6KG14-F1
#
_entry.id   AF-A0A2C6KG14-F1
#
_cell.length_a   1.000
_cell.length_b   1.000
_cell.length_c   1.000
_cell.angle_alpha   90.00
_cell.angle_beta   90.00
_cell.angle_gamma   90.00
#
_symmetry.space_group_name_H-M   'P 1'
#
loop_
_entity.id
_entity.type
_entity.pdbx_description
1 polymer ?
#
loop_
_entity_poly.entity_id
_entity_poly.type
_entity_poly.pdbx_seq_one_letter_code
_entity_poly.pdbx_strand_id
1 'polypeptide(L)' 'MSFVLSNLRGSLGVFLALTGHPLSSSDLVWSGLCRRWISPEALPLLELTAEKQLEVSERDAAVMLEEHYLQPPG' A
#
# COMPACT_ATOMS: atom_id res chain seq x y z
N MET A 1 6.67 22.50 4.81
CA MET A 1 6.43 21.30 3.97
C MET A 1 7.05 20.08 4.66
N SER A 2 6.40 18.91 4.56
CA SER A 2 6.96 17.55 4.78
C SER A 2 6.68 16.76 6.08
N PHE A 3 5.52 16.92 6.74
CA PHE A 3 5.12 16.06 7.88
C PHE A 3 5.26 14.55 7.59
N VAL A 4 4.95 14.11 6.37
CA VAL A 4 5.06 12.70 5.98
C VAL A 4 6.51 12.25 5.88
N LEU A 5 7.38 13.01 5.19
CA LEU A 5 8.79 12.64 5.04
C LEU A 5 9.55 12.71 6.37
N SER A 6 9.20 13.64 7.26
CA SER A 6 9.81 13.74 8.59
C SER A 6 9.51 12.54 9.50
N ASN A 7 8.47 11.77 9.20
CA ASN A 7 8.10 10.56 9.95
C ASN A 7 8.78 9.28 9.42
N LEU A 8 9.56 9.38 8.34
CA LEU A 8 10.30 8.24 7.81
C LEU A 8 11.51 7.91 8.68
N ARG A 9 11.78 6.61 8.83
CA ARG A 9 12.86 6.13 9.68
C ARG A 9 14.23 6.57 9.15
N GLY A 10 15.11 6.98 10.06
CA GLY A 10 16.47 7.38 9.74
C GLY A 10 16.53 8.61 8.82
N SER A 11 17.42 8.57 7.84
CA SER A 11 17.64 9.69 6.90
C SER A 11 16.80 9.61 5.62
N LEU A 12 15.85 8.68 5.53
CA LEU A 12 15.11 8.41 4.29
C LEU A 12 14.31 9.62 3.81
N GLY A 13 13.63 10.33 4.72
CA GLY A 13 12.85 11.53 4.38
C GLY A 13 13.71 12.68 3.87
N VAL A 14 14.90 12.87 4.46
CA VAL A 14 15.86 13.89 4.02
C VAL A 14 16.45 13.51 2.66
N PHE A 15 16.80 12.24 2.46
CA PHE A 15 17.26 11.72 1.18
C PHE A 15 16.25 11.98 0.06
N LEU A 16 14.98 11.63 0.28
CA LEU A 16 13.92 11.83 -0.73
C LEU A 16 13.69 13.31 -1.02
N ALA A 17 13.69 14.16 0.01
CA ALA A 17 13.47 15.59 -0.15
C ALA A 17 14.60 16.28 -0.94
N LEU A 18 15.85 15.83 -0.79
CA LEU A 18 17.01 16.42 -1.46
C LEU A 18 17.25 15.87 -2.86
N THR A 19 16.96 14.58 -3.07
CA THR A 19 17.31 13.88 -4.33
C THR A 19 16.15 13.81 -5.32
N GLY A 20 14.90 13.88 -4.84
CA GLY A 20 13.73 13.61 -5.68
C GLY A 20 13.71 12.19 -6.24
N HIS A 21 14.37 11.24 -5.57
CA HIS A 21 14.47 9.87 -6.03
C HIS A 21 13.08 9.23 -6.23
N PRO A 22 12.80 8.63 -7.40
CA PRO A 22 11.52 7.97 -7.63
C PRO A 22 11.42 6.71 -6.78
N LEU A 23 10.27 6.51 -6.14
CA LEU A 23 10.01 5.33 -5.32
C LEU A 23 9.27 4.26 -6.14
N SER A 24 9.72 3.02 -6.02
CA SER A 24 8.99 1.86 -6.53
C SER A 24 7.90 1.41 -5.53
N SER A 25 7.05 0.48 -5.95
CA SER A 25 6.01 -0.10 -5.09
C SER A 25 6.58 -0.80 -3.85
N SER A 26 7.71 -1.50 -3.99
CA SER A 26 8.39 -2.14 -2.87
C SER A 26 8.95 -1.11 -1.90
N ASP A 27 9.55 -0.03 -2.40
CA ASP A 27 10.06 1.05 -1.53
C ASP A 27 8.94 1.70 -0.70
N LEU A 28 7.74 1.86 -1.27
CA LEU A 28 6.58 2.41 -0.56
C LEU A 28 6.10 1.49 0.57
N VAL A 29 6.15 0.17 0.37
CA VAL A 29 5.82 -0.82 1.40
C VAL A 29 6.87 -0.80 2.51
N TRP A 30 8.15 -0.87 2.16
CA TRP A 30 9.24 -0.95 3.14
C TRP A 30 9.47 0.35 3.91
N SER A 31 9.25 1.50 3.27
CA SER A 31 9.33 2.82 3.92
C SER A 31 8.16 3.09 4.88
N GLY A 32 7.09 2.29 4.82
CA GLY A 32 5.86 2.52 5.58
C GLY A 32 5.02 3.70 5.06
N LEU A 33 5.34 4.21 3.86
CA LEU A 33 4.53 5.22 3.18
C LEU A 33 3.19 4.64 2.69
N CYS A 34 3.16 3.34 2.40
CA CYS A 34 1.94 2.61 2.07
C CYS A 34 1.53 1.71 3.24
N ARG A 35 0.24 1.74 3.61
CA ARG A 35 -0.32 0.82 4.62
C ARG A 35 -0.75 -0.51 4.04
N ARG A 36 -1.13 -0.51 2.76
CA ARG A 36 -1.63 -1.67 2.03
C ARG A 36 -1.07 -1.60 0.62
N TRP A 37 -0.72 -2.74 0.09
CA TRP A 37 -0.37 -2.92 -1.30
C TRP A 37 -1.31 -3.97 -1.89
N ILE A 38 -1.67 -3.78 -3.16
CA ILE A 38 -2.51 -4.70 -3.89
C ILE A 38 -1.93 -4.89 -5.29
N SER A 39 -1.96 -6.13 -5.77
CA SER A 39 -1.51 -6.44 -7.13
C SER A 39 -2.42 -5.78 -8.16
N PRO A 40 -1.91 -5.23 -9.27
CA PRO A 40 -2.75 -4.64 -10.31
C PRO A 40 -3.81 -5.61 -10.87
N GLU A 41 -3.49 -6.90 -10.93
CA GLU A 41 -4.38 -7.97 -11.40
C GLU A 41 -5.58 -8.20 -10.47
N ALA A 42 -5.46 -7.78 -9.21
CA ALA A 42 -6.50 -7.85 -8.21
C ALA A 42 -7.53 -6.73 -8.31
N LEU A 43 -7.16 -5.61 -8.96
CA LEU A 43 -7.99 -4.40 -8.99
C LEU A 43 -9.37 -4.67 -9.62
N PRO A 44 -9.48 -5.38 -10.75
CA PRO A 44 -10.80 -5.72 -11.33
C PRO A 44 -11.62 -6.65 -10.44
N LEU A 45 -10.96 -7.56 -9.71
CA LEU A 45 -11.65 -8.44 -8.76
C LEU A 45 -12.20 -7.61 -7.59
N LEU A 46 -11.42 -6.66 -7.07
CA LEU A 46 -11.81 -5.77 -6.00
C LEU A 46 -13.00 -4.90 -6.40
N GLU A 47 -13.00 -4.35 -7.63
CA GLU A 47 -14.12 -3.58 -8.18
C GLU A 47 -15.39 -4.44 -8.27
N LEU A 48 -15.27 -5.66 -8.81
CA LEU A 48 -16.39 -6.60 -8.95
C LEU A 48 -16.95 -7.03 -7.59
N THR A 49 -16.08 -7.23 -6.58
CA THR A 49 -16.53 -7.59 -5.23
C THR A 49 -17.08 -6.38 -4.50
N ALA A 50 -16.54 -5.17 -4.68
CA ALA A 50 -17.03 -3.96 -4.02
C ALA A 50 -18.51 -3.68 -4.35
N GLU A 51 -18.94 -3.89 -5.59
CA GLU A 51 -20.35 -3.74 -5.99
C GLU A 51 -21.27 -4.81 -5.36
N LYS A 52 -20.73 -5.98 -5.04
CA LYS A 52 -21.48 -7.12 -4.48
C LYS A 52 -21.41 -7.22 -2.95
N GLN A 53 -20.53 -6.45 -2.31
CA GLN A 53 -20.18 -6.59 -0.89
C GLN A 53 -20.80 -5.53 0.03
N LEU A 54 -21.90 -4.87 -0.36
CA LEU A 54 -22.62 -3.94 0.54
C LEU A 54 -23.07 -4.57 1.87
N GLU A 55 -23.08 -5.90 1.99
CA GLU A 55 -23.47 -6.65 3.20
C GLU A 55 -22.30 -7.38 3.90
N VAL A 56 -21.06 -7.26 3.41
CA VAL A 56 -19.92 -7.97 4.00
C VAL A 56 -19.28 -7.12 5.10
N SER A 57 -19.05 -7.73 6.26
CA SER A 57 -18.39 -7.05 7.37
C SER A 57 -16.96 -6.68 7.00
N GLU A 58 -16.47 -5.52 7.45
CA GLU A 58 -15.10 -5.05 7.17
C GLU A 58 -14.02 -6.08 7.55
N ARG A 59 -14.32 -6.91 8.55
CA ARG A 59 -13.42 -7.95 9.06
C ARG A 59 -13.28 -9.11 8.09
N ASP A 60 -14.37 -9.50 7.43
CA ASP A 60 -14.36 -10.60 6.46
C ASP A 60 -13.72 -10.15 5.15
N ALA A 61 -13.96 -8.90 4.75
CA ALA A 61 -13.25 -8.29 3.63
C ALA A 61 -11.74 -8.21 3.87
N ALA A 62 -11.31 -7.91 5.10
CA ALA A 62 -9.89 -7.88 5.45
C ALA A 62 -9.24 -9.27 5.32
N VAL A 63 -9.89 -10.34 5.79
CA VAL A 63 -9.39 -11.72 5.66
C VAL A 63 -9.28 -12.14 4.20
N MET A 64 -10.29 -11.84 3.38
CA MET A 64 -10.24 -12.14 1.94
C MET A 64 -9.11 -11.40 1.22
N LEU A 65 -8.79 -10.18 1.65
CA LEU A 65 -7.67 -9.41 1.11
C LEU A 65 -6.31 -9.97 1.55
N GLU A 66 -6.20 -10.44 2.80
CA GLU A 66 -4.96 -11.05 3.32
C GLU A 66 -4.62 -12.36 2.62
N GLU A 67 -5.62 -13.22 2.36
CA GLU A 67 -5.42 -14.52 1.70
C GLU A 67 -4.95 -14.42 0.24
N HIS A 68 -5.27 -13.32 -0.44
CA HIS A 68 -5.05 -13.19 -1.89
C HIS A 68 -3.89 -12.26 -2.29
N TYR A 69 -3.37 -11.36 -1.44
CA TYR A 69 -2.61 -10.19 -1.94
C TYR A 69 -1.30 -9.81 -1.23
N LEU A 70 -0.63 -10.71 -0.49
CA LEU A 70 0.48 -10.33 0.40
C LEU A 70 1.92 -10.59 -0.09
N GLN A 71 2.17 -10.85 -1.38
CA GLN A 71 3.56 -10.82 -1.86
C GLN A 71 3.88 -9.47 -2.51
N PRO A 72 4.49 -8.52 -1.76
CA PRO A 72 5.04 -7.33 -2.39
C PRO A 72 6.09 -7.75 -3.43
N PRO A 73 6.23 -7.02 -4.54
CA PRO A 73 7.29 -7.29 -5.50
C PRO A 73 8.65 -7.21 -4.80
N GLY A 74 9.49 -8.21 -5.06
CA GLY A 74 10.88 -8.28 -4.59
C GLY A 74 11.79 -7.29 -5.32
#